data_AF-A0A974ZQT5-F1
#
_entry.id   AF-A0A974ZQT5-F1
#
_cell.length_a   1.000
_cell.length_b   1.000
_cell.length_c   1.000
_cell.angle_alpha   90.00
_cell.angle_beta   90.00
_cell.angle_gamma   90.00
#
_symmetry.space_group_name_H-M   'P 1'
#
loop_
_entity.id
_entity.type
_entity.pdbx_description
1 polymer ?
#
loop_
_entity_poly.entity_id
_entity_poly.type
_entity_poly.pdbx_seq_one_letter_code
_entity_poly.pdbx_strand_id
1 'polypeptide(L)'
;MSRYEELKTPLKLCTGARKGGGQQCSGTLHKCKACGAVGCRQSRDDLCSEQGFNVLGHCLKCGATGQMETLEAGDYTTQQNWHTAQAAS
;
A
#
# COMPACT_ATOMS: atom_id res chain seq x y z
N MET A 1 -11.10 21.01 2.31
CA MET A 1 -10.55 19.78 1.72
C MET A 1 -11.70 18.92 1.26
N SER A 2 -11.57 18.22 0.14
CA SER A 2 -12.65 17.36 -0.35
C SER A 2 -12.63 16.04 0.43
N ARG A 3 -13.79 15.39 0.57
CA ARG A 3 -13.93 14.08 1.23
C ARG A 3 -13.04 12.97 0.64
N TYR A 4 -12.68 13.13 -0.63
CA TYR A 4 -11.73 12.25 -1.31
C TYR A 4 -10.30 12.37 -0.75
N GLU A 5 -9.90 13.56 -0.30
CA GLU A 5 -8.58 13.80 0.29
C GLU A 5 -8.49 13.24 1.72
N GLU A 6 -9.57 13.34 2.50
CA GLU A 6 -9.66 12.80 3.86
C GLU A 6 -9.48 11.27 3.88
N LEU A 7 -10.15 10.56 2.96
CA LEU A 7 -10.04 9.10 2.86
C LEU A 7 -8.66 8.60 2.42
N LYS A 8 -7.88 9.44 1.72
CA LYS A 8 -6.53 9.09 1.25
C LYS A 8 -5.43 9.36 2.26
N THR A 9 -5.66 10.32 3.16
CA THR A 9 -4.66 10.80 4.11
C THR A 9 -4.06 9.69 5.01
N PRO A 10 -4.83 8.67 5.46
CA PRO A 10 -4.24 7.62 6.30
C PRO A 10 -3.58 6.47 5.52
N LEU A 11 -3.55 6.51 4.18
CA LEU A 11 -2.92 5.45 3.39
C LEU A 11 -1.41 5.65 3.29
N LYS A 12 -0.63 4.70 3.83
CA LYS A 12 0.81 4.63 3.55
C LYS A 12 1.06 4.03 2.17
N LEU A 13 1.12 4.93 1.19
CA LEU A 13 1.42 4.61 -0.20
C LEU A 13 2.91 4.78 -0.50
N CYS A 14 3.41 3.99 -1.45
CA CYS A 14 4.75 4.11 -2.01
C CYS A 14 4.96 5.51 -2.60
N THR A 15 6.10 6.12 -2.28
CA THR A 15 6.55 7.40 -2.84
C THR A 15 7.45 7.24 -4.04
N GLY A 16 7.91 6.01 -4.30
CA GLY A 16 8.72 5.67 -5.47
C GLY A 16 8.07 6.01 -6.81
N ALA A 17 8.92 6.04 -7.84
CA ALA A 17 8.55 6.40 -9.21
C ALA A 17 8.42 5.17 -10.11
N ARG A 18 7.44 5.21 -11.02
CA ARG A 18 7.25 4.20 -12.06
C ARG A 18 8.34 4.29 -13.11
N LYS A 19 8.90 3.15 -13.51
CA LYS A 19 9.83 3.09 -14.64
C LYS A 19 9.13 3.51 -15.94
N GLY A 20 9.80 4.35 -16.71
CA GLY A 20 9.33 4.84 -18.02
C GLY A 20 8.47 6.10 -17.99
N GLY A 21 7.86 6.46 -16.85
CA GLY A 21 6.95 7.61 -16.77
C GLY A 21 7.18 8.57 -15.60
N GLY A 22 8.00 8.21 -14.61
CA GLY A 22 8.34 9.06 -13.46
C GLY A 22 7.19 9.31 -12.47
N GLN A 23 5.95 8.98 -12.84
CA GLN A 23 4.77 9.12 -11.98
C GLN A 23 4.89 8.26 -10.72
N GLN A 24 4.30 8.73 -9.62
CA GLN A 24 4.28 7.98 -8.37
C GLN A 24 3.61 6.61 -8.54
N CYS A 25 4.15 5.60 -7.87
CA CYS A 25 3.64 4.24 -7.94
C CYS A 25 2.30 4.08 -7.20
N SER A 26 2.14 4.78 -6.07
CA SER A 26 0.92 4.80 -5.24
C SER A 26 0.42 3.41 -4.81
N GLY A 27 1.29 2.41 -4.80
CA GLY A 27 0.97 1.08 -4.28
C GLY A 27 1.04 1.06 -2.75
N THR A 28 0.24 0.23 -2.10
CA THR A 28 0.27 0.06 -0.64
C THR A 28 1.65 -0.43 -0.18
N LEU A 29 2.17 0.14 0.91
CA LEU A 29 3.41 -0.30 1.53
C LEU A 29 3.21 -1.55 2.39
N HIS A 30 4.16 -2.47 2.27
CA HIS A 30 4.22 -3.67 3.08
C HIS A 30 5.62 -3.85 3.67
N LYS A 31 5.69 -4.58 4.80
CA LYS A 31 6.92 -5.01 5.45
C LYS A 31 7.09 -6.52 5.29
N CYS A 32 8.30 -6.96 5.00
CA CYS A 32 8.64 -8.39 4.97
C CYS A 32 8.95 -8.84 6.40
N LYS A 33 8.21 -9.82 6.92
CA LYS A 33 8.46 -10.40 8.25
C LYS A 33 9.77 -11.18 8.33
N ALA A 34 10.28 -11.67 7.20
CA ALA A 34 11.50 -12.47 7.15
C ALA A 34 12.79 -11.62 7.19
N CYS A 35 12.84 -10.50 6.46
CA CYS A 35 14.06 -9.67 6.34
C CYS A 35 13.89 -8.21 6.79
N GLY A 36 12.69 -7.81 7.19
CA GLY A 36 12.38 -6.44 7.61
C GLY A 36 12.27 -5.41 6.49
N ALA A 37 12.56 -5.79 5.23
CA ALA A 37 12.47 -4.88 4.09
C ALA A 37 11.06 -4.30 3.93
N VAL A 38 11.00 -3.02 3.59
CA VAL A 38 9.75 -2.29 3.32
C VAL A 38 9.71 -1.90 1.85
N GLY A 39 8.57 -2.07 1.22
CA GLY A 39 8.33 -1.62 -0.15
C GLY A 39 6.92 -1.92 -0.61
N CYS A 40 6.51 -1.33 -1.73
CA CYS A 40 5.16 -1.54 -2.24
C CYS A 40 5.03 -2.83 -3.05
N ARG A 41 3.79 -3.32 -3.09
CA ARG A 41 3.37 -4.38 -4.00
C ARG A 41 3.01 -3.78 -5.37
N GLN A 42 3.56 -4.33 -6.44
CA GLN A 42 3.21 -3.95 -7.81
C GLN A 42 2.76 -5.16 -8.63
N SER A 43 2.03 -4.88 -9.72
CA SER A 43 1.51 -5.90 -10.62
C SER A 43 2.59 -6.60 -11.45
N ARG A 44 3.70 -5.90 -11.69
CA ARG A 44 4.85 -6.35 -12.46
C ARG A 44 6.11 -6.13 -11.66
N ASP A 45 7.09 -6.99 -11.85
CA ASP A 45 8.39 -6.85 -11.22
C ASP A 45 9.11 -5.63 -11.80
N ASP A 46 9.92 -4.99 -10.95
CA ASP A 46 10.76 -3.85 -11.29
C ASP A 46 10.00 -2.63 -11.86
N LEU A 47 8.69 -2.53 -11.61
CA LEU A 47 7.85 -1.44 -12.12
C LEU A 47 8.04 -0.14 -11.32
N CYS A 48 8.42 -0.26 -10.04
CA CYS A 48 8.55 0.86 -9.11
C CYS A 48 9.93 0.87 -8.43
N SER A 49 10.52 2.05 -8.27
CA SER A 49 11.82 2.20 -7.59
C SER A 49 11.83 1.69 -6.14
N GLU A 50 10.68 1.72 -5.47
CA GLU A 50 10.49 1.25 -4.09
C GLU A 50 9.66 -0.05 -4.03
N GLN A 51 9.69 -0.86 -5.10
CA GLN A 51 8.99 -2.14 -5.10
C GLN A 51 9.64 -3.11 -4.11
N GLY A 52 8.86 -3.56 -3.14
CA GLY A 52 9.24 -4.61 -2.20
C GLY A 52 8.70 -5.97 -2.59
N PHE A 53 7.56 -6.00 -3.28
CA PHE A 53 6.80 -7.23 -3.52
C PHE A 53 6.17 -7.27 -4.91
N ASN A 54 5.97 -8.49 -5.40
CA ASN A 54 5.16 -8.75 -6.59
C ASN A 54 3.74 -9.21 -6.23
N VAL A 55 2.91 -9.51 -7.24
CA VAL A 55 1.51 -9.93 -7.05
C VAL A 55 1.36 -11.20 -6.24
N LEU A 56 2.33 -12.11 -6.27
CA LEU A 56 2.30 -13.37 -5.53
C LEU A 56 2.75 -13.20 -4.08
N GLY A 57 3.15 -11.99 -3.70
CA GLY A 57 3.66 -11.68 -2.37
C GLY A 57 5.07 -12.21 -2.09
N HIS A 58 5.83 -12.41 -3.16
CA HIS A 58 7.26 -12.68 -3.10
C HIS A 58 8.02 -11.38 -2.78
N CYS A 59 8.87 -11.42 -1.74
CA CYS A 59 9.75 -10.32 -1.38
C CYS A 59 10.96 -10.25 -2.32
N LEU A 60 11.08 -9.15 -3.06
CA LEU A 60 12.17 -8.94 -4.03
C LEU A 60 13.54 -8.72 -3.39
N LYS A 61 13.62 -8.56 -2.06
CA LYS A 61 14.88 -8.36 -1.32
C LYS A 61 15.49 -9.67 -0.80
N CYS A 62 14.68 -10.62 -0.36
CA CYS A 62 15.18 -11.83 0.31
C CYS A 62 14.63 -13.16 -0.22
N GLY A 63 13.70 -13.14 -1.19
CA GLY A 63 13.13 -14.38 -1.73
C GLY A 63 11.92 -14.93 -0.96
N ALA A 64 11.66 -14.44 0.26
CA ALA A 64 10.58 -14.97 1.10
C ALA A 64 9.21 -14.76 0.46
N THR A 65 8.37 -15.80 0.51
CA THR A 65 6.98 -15.77 0.04
C THR A 65 6.03 -15.95 1.22
N GLY A 66 4.88 -15.25 1.20
CA GLY A 66 3.88 -15.36 2.27
C GLY A 66 4.23 -14.61 3.56
N GLN A 67 5.31 -13.82 3.56
CA GLN A 67 5.79 -13.07 4.73
C GLN A 67 5.50 -11.58 4.63
N MET A 68 4.39 -11.20 3.99
CA MET A 68 4.01 -9.81 3.74
C MET A 68 3.08 -9.30 4.83
N GLU A 69 3.41 -8.16 5.42
CA GLU A 69 2.57 -7.42 6.37
C GLU A 69 2.21 -6.05 5.81
N THR A 70 0.93 -5.75 5.66
CA THR A 70 0.49 -4.40 5.24
C THR A 70 0.76 -3.42 6.35
N LEU A 71 1.52 -2.35 6.06
CA LEU A 71 1.95 -1.41 7.09
C LEU A 71 0.83 -0.48 7.54
N GLU A 72 0.06 0.09 6.61
CA GLU A 72 -1.23 0.74 6.91
C GLU A 72 -2.14 0.60 5.70
N ALA A 73 -3.03 -0.40 5.73
CA ALA A 73 -4.29 -0.30 5.00
C ALA A 73 -5.04 0.84 5.72
N GLY A 74 -5.43 1.89 5.00
CA GLY A 74 -5.83 3.16 5.62
C GLY A 74 -6.86 3.03 6.73
N ASP A 75 -6.95 4.04 7.59
CA ASP A 75 -7.92 4.07 8.69
C ASP A 75 -9.37 4.13 8.14
N TYR A 76 -10.00 2.96 8.07
CA TYR A 76 -11.39 2.82 7.62
C TYR A 76 -12.41 3.18 8.71
N THR A 77 -11.99 3.53 9.94
CA THR A 77 -12.93 3.88 11.02
C THR A 77 -13.80 5.07 10.63
N THR A 78 -13.24 6.06 9.93
CA THR A 78 -13.99 7.21 9.40
C THR A 78 -15.12 6.76 8.46
N GLN A 79 -14.86 5.75 7.63
CA GLN A 79 -15.82 5.22 6.68
C GLN A 79 -16.88 4.36 7.38
N GLN A 80 -16.47 3.54 8.35
CA GLN A 80 -17.36 2.75 9.21
C GLN A 80 -18.29 3.62 10.03
N ASN A 81 -17.78 4.67 10.67
CA ASN A 81 -18.55 5.63 11.47
C ASN A 81 -19.63 6.35 10.65
N TRP A 82 -19.34 6.65 9.39
CA TRP A 82 -20.35 7.22 8.49
C TRP A 82 -21.43 6.20 8.13
N HIS A 83 -21.07 4.95 7.84
CA HIS A 83 -22.05 3.89 7.59
C HIS A 83 -22.97 3.67 8.79
N THR A 84 -22.45 3.68 10.01
CA THR A 84 -23.26 3.60 11.23
C THR A 84 -24.13 4.83 11.44
N ALA A 85 -23.62 6.04 11.15
CA ALA A 85 -24.41 7.26 11.24
C ALA A 85 -25.58 7.29 10.25
N GLN A 86 -25.41 6.77 9.04
CA GLN A 86 -26.48 6.68 8.04
C GLN A 86 -27.50 5.56 8.32
N ALA A 87 -27.08 4.47 8.95
CA ALA A 87 -27.98 3.39 9.34
C ALA A 87 -28.88 3.75 10.55
N ALA A 88 -28.53 4.82 11.27
CA ALA A 88 -29.28 5.35 12.41
C ALA A 88 -30.19 6.54 12.05
N SER A 89 -30.29 6.89 10.77
CA SER A 89 -31.15 7.96 10.21
C SER A 89 -32.40 7.36 9.56
#